data_AF-A0A1V8V229-F1
#
_entry.id   AF-A0A1V8V229-F1
#
_cell.length_a   1.000
_cell.length_b   1.000
_cell.length_c   1.000
_cell.angle_alpha   90.00
_cell.angle_beta   90.00
_cell.angle_gamma   90.00
#
_symmetry.space_group_name_H-M   'P 1'
#
loop_
_entity.id
_entity.type
_entity.pdbx_description
1 polymer ?
#
loop_
_entity_poly.entity_id
_entity_poly.type
_entity_poly.pdbx_seq_one_letter_code
_entity_poly.pdbx_strand_id
1 'polypeptide(L)'
;MRFTTILTALAASIPCTTAYWKGFNVGANNPDGSCKTTAQWTTAFQKIAGLPQHITSVRLYASSDCNTLANAVPAAIATGTQILVGVWAEDATHFTNEKNALQAAINAHGSNWIIAISVGSEDLYRGDTSASALAQQIYDIRGMVRAMGVQAQVGHVDTWTAWVDNNNKAVITASDFIGLDGYPYFQNAAIADASAVFWDSVTATRNQVNAVSPGKWVWVTETGWPNSTEDSVEANLDAQYILSIGYPVPINAYSTPGLGPLVPDLDQPEGPGQNEPYPDALTYLPAQPDRALPHTISTSYGEDEQSVPLAYRKKVCNMFGQLGARGVSVLFSSGDTGVSSACQTNDGKNTTRFLPIFPAACPSVTSVGGTYRVKPERAISFSSGGFSDTWPTPAYQQTAVRRYLNILGSRWQGLYNPGGRGFPDVAAQSYIFHVVDTQKEILVGGTSASSPAFAGVVALLNAYRLKAGKPVLGFLNPWIYSEGFKGLTDIVDGGSTGCPGKDIYSGLKTPFVPYASWNATPGWDPVTGYGTPNFPALLKLATKGPKGHW
;
A
#
# COMPACT_ATOMS: atom_id res chain seq x y z
N MET A 1 -32.93 5.69 69.91
CA MET A 1 -31.68 5.50 69.14
C MET A 1 -31.98 5.79 67.67
N ARG A 2 -31.38 6.87 67.18
CA ARG A 2 -30.96 7.21 65.81
C ARG A 2 -31.87 6.83 64.62
N PHE A 3 -32.58 7.84 64.12
CA PHE A 3 -32.89 8.01 62.69
C PHE A 3 -31.59 8.16 61.89
N THR A 4 -31.49 7.55 60.71
CA THR A 4 -30.55 7.99 59.68
C THR A 4 -31.13 7.75 58.29
N THR A 5 -31.44 8.87 57.64
CA THR A 5 -31.98 9.05 56.30
C THR A 5 -30.95 8.63 55.26
N ILE A 6 -31.34 7.77 54.30
CA ILE A 6 -30.52 7.45 53.13
C ILE A 6 -30.69 8.60 52.13
N LEU A 7 -29.64 9.42 51.96
CA LEU A 7 -29.53 10.37 50.85
C LEU A 7 -28.93 9.62 49.65
N THR A 8 -29.74 9.37 48.63
CA THR A 8 -29.26 9.00 47.29
C THR A 8 -28.72 10.24 46.60
N ALA A 9 -27.39 10.36 46.49
CA ALA A 9 -26.76 11.32 45.59
C ALA A 9 -26.71 10.71 44.18
N LEU A 10 -27.61 11.12 43.29
CA LEU A 10 -27.41 10.97 41.85
C LEU A 10 -26.28 11.95 41.45
N ALA A 11 -25.07 11.44 41.25
CA ALA A 11 -24.05 12.16 40.50
C ALA A 11 -24.47 12.13 39.02
N ALA A 12 -25.06 13.22 38.53
CA ALA A 12 -25.23 13.44 37.11
C ALA A 12 -23.84 13.56 36.48
N SER A 13 -23.43 12.55 35.71
CA SER A 13 -22.32 12.66 34.79
C SER A 13 -22.70 13.67 33.71
N ILE A 14 -22.11 14.86 33.76
CA ILE A 14 -22.17 15.83 32.66
C ILE A 14 -20.99 15.52 31.73
N PRO A 15 -21.18 14.92 30.54
CA PRO A 15 -20.13 14.91 29.54
C PRO A 15 -20.12 16.28 28.85
N CYS A 16 -19.38 17.25 29.40
CA CYS A 16 -19.12 18.51 28.71
C CYS A 16 -17.66 18.58 28.26
N THR A 17 -17.38 17.99 27.12
CA THR A 17 -16.37 18.53 26.20
C THR A 17 -16.99 18.65 24.83
N THR A 18 -17.94 19.58 24.68
CA THR A 18 -18.25 20.12 23.37
C THR A 18 -17.03 20.94 22.94
N ALA A 19 -16.29 20.47 21.92
CA ALA A 19 -15.38 21.36 21.22
C ALA A 19 -16.17 22.61 20.82
N TYR A 20 -15.64 23.80 21.15
CA TYR A 20 -16.32 25.07 20.90
C TYR A 20 -16.65 25.25 19.40
N TRP A 21 -15.80 24.66 18.56
CA TRP A 21 -15.94 24.58 17.11
C TRP A 21 -15.55 23.18 16.63
N LYS A 22 -16.20 22.69 15.58
CA LYS A 22 -15.85 21.47 14.85
C LYS A 22 -15.86 21.80 13.37
N GLY A 23 -14.84 21.42 12.62
CA GLY A 23 -14.74 21.83 11.23
C GLY A 23 -13.83 20.95 10.40
N PHE A 24 -13.80 21.24 9.11
CA PHE A 24 -12.85 20.69 8.16
C PHE A 24 -11.92 21.78 7.65
N ASN A 25 -10.70 21.39 7.29
CA ASN A 25 -9.88 22.22 6.43
C ASN A 25 -10.38 22.10 4.99
N VAL A 26 -10.51 23.22 4.30
CA VAL A 26 -11.00 23.25 2.91
C VAL A 26 -9.98 23.95 2.02
N GLY A 27 -9.44 23.21 1.05
CA GLY A 27 -8.50 23.73 0.06
C GLY A 27 -9.16 24.67 -0.96
N ALA A 28 -8.38 25.63 -1.47
CA ALA A 28 -8.84 26.63 -2.43
C ALA A 28 -9.04 26.07 -3.85
N ASN A 29 -8.38 24.96 -4.17
CA ASN A 29 -8.42 24.33 -5.48
C ASN A 29 -9.46 23.21 -5.55
N ASN A 30 -9.97 22.94 -6.75
CA ASN A 30 -10.70 21.74 -7.11
C ASN A 30 -9.72 20.57 -7.32
N PRO A 31 -10.21 19.31 -7.37
CA PRO A 31 -9.36 18.14 -7.62
C PRO A 31 -8.56 18.21 -8.94
N ASP A 32 -9.04 18.99 -9.92
CA ASP A 32 -8.36 19.24 -11.19
C ASP A 32 -7.32 20.39 -11.13
N GLY A 33 -7.09 20.96 -9.95
CA GLY A 33 -6.18 22.09 -9.73
C GLY A 33 -6.79 23.48 -9.96
N SER A 34 -7.99 23.60 -10.53
CA SER A 34 -8.63 24.90 -10.78
C SER A 34 -9.06 25.61 -9.49
N CYS A 35 -9.03 26.94 -9.47
CA CYS A 35 -9.48 27.72 -8.31
C CYS A 35 -11.00 27.64 -8.10
N LYS A 36 -11.45 27.48 -6.85
CA LYS A 36 -12.89 27.46 -6.51
C LYS A 36 -13.55 28.83 -6.69
N THR A 37 -14.65 28.84 -7.44
CA THR A 37 -15.56 29.98 -7.54
C THR A 37 -16.44 30.11 -6.29
N THR A 38 -17.06 31.28 -6.07
CA THR A 38 -18.03 31.48 -4.97
C THR A 38 -19.14 30.43 -4.96
N ALA A 39 -19.70 30.05 -6.12
CA ALA A 39 -20.75 29.04 -6.20
C ALA A 39 -20.26 27.65 -5.74
N GLN A 40 -19.02 27.30 -6.05
CA GLN A 40 -18.40 26.05 -5.59
C GLN A 40 -18.10 26.09 -4.08
N TRP A 41 -17.67 27.23 -3.54
CA TRP A 41 -17.56 27.43 -2.09
C TRP A 41 -18.91 27.29 -1.39
N THR A 42 -19.96 27.92 -1.91
CA THR A 42 -21.33 27.78 -1.39
C THR A 42 -21.77 26.32 -1.37
N THR A 43 -21.52 25.59 -2.47
CA THR A 43 -21.83 24.16 -2.56
C THR A 43 -21.05 23.34 -1.53
N ALA A 44 -19.75 23.62 -1.36
CA ALA A 44 -18.91 22.94 -0.38
C ALA A 44 -19.41 23.18 1.05
N PHE A 45 -19.71 24.42 1.41
CA PHE A 45 -20.23 24.78 2.73
C PHE A 45 -21.61 24.19 3.01
N GLN A 46 -22.52 24.19 2.03
CA GLN A 46 -23.81 23.53 2.16
C GLN A 46 -23.67 22.01 2.37
N LYS A 47 -22.73 21.36 1.67
CA LYS A 47 -22.44 19.94 1.87
C LYS A 47 -21.92 19.67 3.28
N ILE A 48 -21.01 20.50 3.78
CA ILE A 48 -20.45 20.37 5.14
C ILE A 48 -21.55 20.59 6.19
N ALA A 49 -22.39 21.62 6.03
CA ALA A 49 -23.53 21.89 6.91
C ALA A 49 -24.60 20.80 6.88
N GLY A 50 -24.73 20.10 5.75
CA GLY A 50 -25.65 18.97 5.56
C GLY A 50 -25.18 17.66 6.20
N LEU A 51 -23.97 17.58 6.75
CA LEU A 51 -23.52 16.41 7.48
C LEU A 51 -24.36 16.18 8.75
N PRO A 52 -24.52 14.94 9.24
CA PRO A 52 -25.31 14.63 10.44
C PRO A 52 -24.89 15.41 11.70
N GLN A 53 -23.64 15.86 11.74
CA GLN A 53 -23.06 16.65 12.84
C GLN A 53 -23.34 18.16 12.72
N HIS A 54 -23.99 18.61 11.64
CA HIS A 54 -24.36 20.00 11.35
C HIS A 54 -23.18 20.98 11.47
N ILE A 55 -22.09 20.69 10.76
CA ILE A 55 -20.85 21.45 10.85
C ILE A 55 -20.98 22.77 10.09
N THR A 56 -20.84 23.90 10.78
CA THR A 56 -20.92 25.25 10.20
C THR A 56 -19.64 26.05 10.39
N SER A 57 -18.51 25.37 10.63
CA SER A 57 -17.20 26.00 10.71
C SER A 57 -16.16 25.30 9.83
N VAL A 58 -15.29 26.07 9.21
CA VAL A 58 -14.20 25.58 8.36
C VAL A 58 -12.90 26.32 8.69
N ARG A 59 -11.77 25.70 8.38
CA ARG A 59 -10.47 26.37 8.30
C ARG A 59 -10.03 26.48 6.85
N LEU A 60 -9.47 27.63 6.50
CA LEU A 60 -8.86 27.87 5.19
C LEU A 60 -7.35 28.04 5.37
N TYR A 61 -6.58 27.63 4.36
CA TYR A 61 -5.12 27.66 4.41
C TYR A 61 -4.53 29.01 4.00
N ALA A 62 -5.15 29.69 3.06
CA ALA A 62 -4.67 30.95 2.48
C ALA A 62 -5.81 31.96 2.35
N SER A 63 -5.44 33.23 2.33
CA SER A 63 -6.34 34.36 2.20
C SER A 63 -6.44 34.86 0.76
N SER A 64 -5.31 34.94 0.06
CA SER A 64 -5.16 35.55 -1.26
C SER A 64 -5.08 34.54 -2.40
N ASP A 65 -4.50 33.36 -2.17
CA ASP A 65 -4.35 32.32 -3.20
C ASP A 65 -5.71 31.93 -3.77
N CYS A 66 -5.79 31.78 -5.09
CA CYS A 66 -7.06 31.50 -5.78
C CYS A 66 -8.20 32.48 -5.45
N ASN A 67 -7.88 33.70 -5.01
CA ASN A 67 -8.84 34.68 -4.50
C ASN A 67 -9.70 34.10 -3.36
N THR A 68 -9.08 33.31 -2.47
CA THR A 68 -9.79 32.47 -1.48
C THR A 68 -10.79 33.27 -0.66
N LEU A 69 -10.40 34.32 0.06
CA LEU A 69 -11.38 35.07 0.87
C LEU A 69 -12.38 35.84 0.03
N ALA A 70 -11.97 36.39 -1.12
CA ALA A 70 -12.88 37.10 -2.02
C ALA A 70 -14.03 36.19 -2.52
N ASN A 71 -13.75 34.89 -2.70
CA ASN A 71 -14.75 33.91 -3.13
C ASN A 71 -15.46 33.22 -1.95
N ALA A 72 -14.74 32.88 -0.88
CA ALA A 72 -15.24 32.08 0.23
C ALA A 72 -16.06 32.91 1.23
N VAL A 73 -15.72 34.17 1.49
CA VAL A 73 -16.45 34.99 2.49
C VAL A 73 -17.90 35.25 2.08
N PRO A 74 -18.21 35.64 0.83
CA PRO A 74 -19.61 35.74 0.39
C PRO A 74 -20.38 34.42 0.52
N ALA A 75 -19.74 33.29 0.19
CA ALA A 75 -20.32 31.97 0.33
C ALA A 75 -20.56 31.59 1.80
N ALA A 76 -19.63 31.94 2.69
CA ALA A 76 -19.74 31.67 4.11
C ALA A 76 -20.91 32.44 4.74
N ILE A 77 -21.05 33.73 4.41
CA ILE A 77 -22.18 34.56 4.83
C ILE A 77 -23.50 33.99 4.31
N ALA A 78 -23.57 33.59 3.04
CA ALA A 78 -24.77 33.03 2.44
C ALA A 78 -25.20 31.69 3.06
N THR A 79 -24.27 30.96 3.67
CA THR A 79 -24.51 29.61 4.23
C THR A 79 -24.49 29.59 5.76
N GLY A 80 -24.22 30.71 6.42
CA GLY A 80 -24.03 30.77 7.87
C GLY A 80 -22.77 30.05 8.35
N THR A 81 -21.77 29.86 7.48
CA THR A 81 -20.49 29.23 7.81
C THR A 81 -19.55 30.25 8.44
N GLN A 82 -18.79 29.86 9.45
CA GLN A 82 -17.72 30.66 10.04
C GLN A 82 -16.34 30.09 9.69
N ILE A 83 -15.34 30.98 9.59
CA ILE A 83 -14.03 30.67 9.04
C ILE A 83 -12.93 30.92 10.07
N LEU A 84 -12.10 29.91 10.32
CA LEU A 84 -10.73 30.08 10.82
C LEU A 84 -9.83 30.44 9.64
N VAL A 85 -9.36 31.69 9.61
CA VAL A 85 -8.64 32.25 8.45
C VAL A 85 -7.17 31.86 8.48
N GLY A 86 -6.65 31.34 7.38
CA GLY A 86 -5.21 31.15 7.16
C GLY A 86 -4.57 32.34 6.46
N VAL A 87 -3.43 32.78 6.99
CA VAL A 87 -2.56 33.82 6.41
C VAL A 87 -1.18 33.19 6.25
N TRP A 88 -0.72 33.00 5.01
CA TRP A 88 0.62 32.46 4.73
C TRP A 88 1.73 33.40 5.20
N ALA A 89 2.81 32.83 5.78
CA ALA A 89 3.85 33.59 6.49
C ALA A 89 5.26 33.49 5.88
N GLU A 90 5.48 32.65 4.87
CA GLU A 90 6.82 32.23 4.43
C GLU A 90 7.63 33.35 3.72
N ASP A 91 7.05 34.06 2.75
CA ASP A 91 7.71 35.18 2.06
C ASP A 91 6.98 36.53 2.23
N ALA A 92 7.76 37.62 2.22
CA ALA A 92 7.24 38.95 2.54
C ALA A 92 6.22 39.48 1.52
N THR A 93 6.36 39.13 0.24
CA THR A 93 5.43 39.55 -0.81
C THR A 93 4.11 38.81 -0.68
N HIS A 94 4.16 37.49 -0.49
CA HIS A 94 2.97 36.67 -0.28
C HIS A 94 2.25 37.03 1.01
N PHE A 95 2.96 37.17 2.13
CA PHE A 95 2.38 37.65 3.39
C PHE A 95 1.67 39.01 3.24
N THR A 96 2.23 39.92 2.44
CA THR A 96 1.59 41.20 2.12
C THR A 96 0.29 41.00 1.32
N ASN A 97 0.28 40.08 0.34
CA ASN A 97 -0.93 39.76 -0.43
C ASN A 97 -2.02 39.12 0.44
N GLU A 98 -1.64 38.20 1.32
CA GLU A 98 -2.53 37.55 2.29
C GLU A 98 -3.18 38.59 3.23
N LYS A 99 -2.36 39.49 3.77
CA LYS A 99 -2.81 40.60 4.62
C LYS A 99 -3.79 41.51 3.88
N ASN A 100 -3.48 41.89 2.64
CA ASN A 100 -4.34 42.72 1.81
C ASN A 100 -5.67 42.04 1.50
N ALA A 101 -5.67 40.73 1.21
CA ALA A 101 -6.89 39.97 0.96
C ALA A 101 -7.78 39.88 2.21
N LEU A 102 -7.20 39.65 3.38
CA LEU A 102 -7.92 39.67 4.66
C LEU A 102 -8.51 41.06 4.96
N GLN A 103 -7.71 42.12 4.79
CA GLN A 103 -8.17 43.49 4.99
C GLN A 103 -9.32 43.85 4.04
N ALA A 104 -9.21 43.47 2.76
CA ALA A 104 -10.25 43.70 1.76
C ALA A 104 -11.55 42.97 2.12
N ALA A 105 -11.46 41.70 2.55
CA ALA A 105 -12.63 40.93 2.96
C ALA A 105 -13.32 41.52 4.19
N ILE A 106 -12.56 41.97 5.20
CA ILE A 106 -13.11 42.62 6.40
C ILE A 106 -13.80 43.95 6.03
N ASN A 107 -13.18 44.78 5.19
CA ASN A 107 -13.77 46.04 4.75
C ASN A 107 -15.07 45.83 3.96
N ALA A 108 -15.13 44.79 3.13
CA ALA A 108 -16.29 44.52 2.28
C ALA A 108 -17.46 43.88 3.05
N HIS A 109 -17.18 43.06 4.07
CA HIS A 109 -18.18 42.18 4.67
C HIS A 109 -18.27 42.23 6.21
N GLY A 110 -17.49 43.08 6.86
CA GLY A 110 -17.32 43.05 8.32
C GLY A 110 -16.53 41.82 8.77
N SER A 111 -16.64 41.46 10.05
CA SER A 111 -15.81 40.41 10.67
C SER A 111 -16.57 39.30 11.39
N ASN A 112 -17.91 39.31 11.35
CA ASN A 112 -18.75 38.31 12.07
C ASN A 112 -18.59 36.87 11.55
N TRP A 113 -18.04 36.70 10.36
CA TRP A 113 -17.74 35.40 9.75
C TRP A 113 -16.41 34.80 10.24
N ILE A 114 -15.58 35.55 10.98
CA ILE A 114 -14.27 35.12 11.45
C ILE A 114 -14.38 34.42 12.81
N ILE A 115 -13.87 33.19 12.91
CA ILE A 115 -13.68 32.47 14.18
C ILE A 115 -12.41 32.96 14.87
N ALA A 116 -11.29 32.87 14.16
CA ALA A 116 -9.97 33.35 14.53
C ALA A 116 -9.09 33.42 13.27
N ILE A 117 -7.85 33.87 13.41
CA ILE A 117 -6.89 34.02 12.31
C ILE A 117 -5.59 33.27 12.68
N SER A 118 -5.21 32.26 11.90
CA SER A 118 -3.91 31.60 11.97
C SER A 118 -2.93 32.23 10.99
N VAL A 119 -1.81 32.74 11.50
CA VAL A 119 -0.68 33.22 10.73
C VAL A 119 0.34 32.09 10.63
N GLY A 120 0.54 31.55 9.43
CA GLY A 120 1.37 30.38 9.19
C GLY A 120 0.68 29.05 9.52
N SER A 121 1.25 27.96 8.98
CA SER A 121 0.95 26.56 9.28
C SER A 121 2.22 25.72 9.13
N GLU A 122 2.68 25.14 10.24
CA GLU A 122 3.87 24.26 10.31
C GLU A 122 5.20 24.92 9.89
N ASP A 123 5.27 26.25 9.84
CA ASP A 123 6.47 26.99 9.42
C ASP A 123 7.66 26.75 10.37
N LEU A 124 7.42 26.54 11.67
CA LEU A 124 8.49 26.28 12.64
C LEU A 124 8.97 24.84 12.57
N TYR A 125 8.07 23.88 12.35
CA TYR A 125 8.42 22.48 12.15
C TYR A 125 9.28 22.28 10.91
N ARG A 126 8.94 22.93 9.79
CA ARG A 126 9.73 22.87 8.55
C ARG A 126 11.00 23.71 8.62
N GLY A 127 11.06 24.68 9.52
CA GLY A 127 12.19 25.60 9.66
C GLY A 127 12.22 26.69 8.60
N ASP A 128 11.06 27.01 8.00
CA ASP A 128 10.91 27.99 6.92
C ASP A 128 11.11 29.43 7.43
N THR A 129 10.83 29.66 8.70
CA THR A 129 10.98 30.97 9.35
C THR A 129 11.49 30.84 10.79
N SER A 130 12.02 31.95 11.32
CA SER A 130 12.40 32.01 12.73
C SER A 130 11.21 32.32 13.64
N ALA A 131 11.23 31.80 14.87
CA ALA A 131 10.20 32.09 15.87
C ALA A 131 10.01 33.60 16.12
N SER A 132 11.09 34.40 16.05
CA SER A 132 11.00 35.86 16.19
C SER A 132 10.31 36.53 14.99
N ALA A 133 10.61 36.08 13.77
CA ALA A 133 10.00 36.65 12.57
C ALA A 133 8.50 36.33 12.52
N LEU A 134 8.14 35.08 12.79
CA LEU A 134 6.74 34.65 12.83
C LEU A 134 5.95 35.34 13.96
N ALA A 135 6.55 35.50 15.14
CA ALA A 135 5.95 36.28 16.23
C ALA A 135 5.66 37.71 15.77
N GLN A 136 6.57 38.34 15.03
CA GLN A 136 6.37 39.70 14.50
C GLN A 136 5.22 39.77 13.48
N GLN A 137 5.07 38.76 12.63
CA GLN A 137 3.94 38.65 11.69
C GLN A 137 2.61 38.48 12.43
N ILE A 138 2.56 37.70 13.51
CA ILE A 138 1.39 37.58 14.39
C ILE A 138 1.02 38.93 15.00
N TYR A 139 1.99 39.68 15.53
CA TYR A 139 1.77 41.03 16.04
C TYR A 139 1.23 41.98 14.95
N ASP A 140 1.76 41.90 13.73
CA ASP A 140 1.33 42.74 12.61
C ASP A 140 -0.13 42.46 12.20
N ILE A 141 -0.49 41.20 11.98
CA ILE A 141 -1.88 40.82 11.66
C ILE A 141 -2.82 41.23 12.78
N ARG A 142 -2.47 40.97 14.05
CA ARG A 142 -3.29 41.40 15.20
C ARG A 142 -3.44 42.91 15.25
N GLY A 143 -2.36 43.67 15.07
CA GLY A 143 -2.38 45.12 15.04
C GLY A 143 -3.30 45.66 13.95
N MET A 144 -3.19 45.13 12.74
CA MET A 144 -4.04 45.47 11.61
C MET A 144 -5.53 45.23 11.93
N VAL A 145 -5.92 44.01 12.33
CA VAL A 145 -7.34 43.70 12.53
C VAL A 145 -7.92 44.45 13.72
N ARG A 146 -7.14 44.71 14.77
CA ARG A 146 -7.58 45.54 15.92
C ARG A 146 -7.78 47.01 15.52
N ALA A 147 -6.93 47.56 14.66
CA ALA A 147 -7.10 48.91 14.11
C ALA A 147 -8.39 49.04 13.28
N MET A 148 -8.86 47.93 12.70
CA MET A 148 -10.14 47.83 12.00
C MET A 148 -11.34 47.55 12.94
N GLY A 149 -11.13 47.53 14.26
CA GLY A 149 -12.18 47.26 15.25
C GLY A 149 -12.54 45.77 15.40
N VAL A 150 -11.78 44.85 14.80
CA VAL A 150 -12.04 43.41 14.86
C VAL A 150 -11.38 42.81 16.10
N GLN A 151 -12.15 42.03 16.88
CA GLN A 151 -11.71 41.40 18.14
C GLN A 151 -11.34 39.90 18.00
N ALA A 152 -11.27 39.37 16.77
CA ALA A 152 -10.89 37.98 16.51
C ALA A 152 -9.51 37.63 17.11
N GLN A 153 -9.35 36.41 17.63
CA GLN A 153 -8.07 35.92 18.14
C GLN A 153 -7.09 35.71 16.97
N VAL A 154 -5.81 36.03 17.17
CA VAL A 154 -4.75 35.81 16.19
C VAL A 154 -3.68 34.90 16.77
N GLY A 155 -3.35 33.81 16.09
CA GLY A 155 -2.39 32.81 16.57
C GLY A 155 -1.64 32.14 15.43
N HIS A 156 -1.00 31.02 15.74
CA HIS A 156 -0.26 30.20 14.78
C HIS A 156 -0.63 28.72 14.96
N VAL A 157 -0.42 27.94 13.91
CA VAL A 157 -0.75 26.52 13.80
C VAL A 157 0.54 25.74 13.51
N ASP A 158 0.87 24.75 14.34
CA ASP A 158 2.05 23.92 14.11
C ASP A 158 1.92 22.53 14.76
N THR A 159 2.86 21.65 14.47
CA THR A 159 3.02 20.31 15.05
C THR A 159 3.37 20.37 16.54
N TRP A 160 3.08 19.30 17.28
CA TRP A 160 3.45 19.21 18.70
C TRP A 160 4.96 19.37 18.93
N THR A 161 5.79 18.87 18.01
CA THR A 161 7.26 18.97 18.08
C THR A 161 7.74 20.41 18.04
N ALA A 162 7.13 21.26 17.20
CA ALA A 162 7.45 22.68 17.17
C ALA A 162 7.05 23.38 18.47
N TRP A 163 5.90 23.00 19.04
CA TRP A 163 5.41 23.64 20.27
C TRP A 163 6.23 23.28 21.50
N VAL A 164 6.73 22.05 21.62
CA VAL A 164 7.56 21.64 22.76
C VAL A 164 9.00 22.16 22.69
N ASP A 165 9.44 22.66 21.53
CA ASP A 165 10.75 23.30 21.40
C ASP A 165 10.77 24.64 22.16
N ASN A 166 11.72 24.76 23.10
CA ASN A 166 11.93 25.98 23.87
C ASN A 166 12.39 27.18 23.03
N ASN A 167 12.92 26.97 21.83
CA ASN A 167 13.29 28.04 20.91
C ASN A 167 12.06 28.78 20.35
N ASN A 168 10.89 28.15 20.38
CA ASN A 168 9.66 28.66 19.76
C ASN A 168 8.74 29.43 20.72
N LYS A 169 9.20 29.68 21.96
CA LYS A 169 8.42 30.40 23.00
C LYS A 169 7.90 31.75 22.55
N ALA A 170 8.66 32.47 21.72
CA ALA A 170 8.25 33.79 21.22
C ALA A 170 6.90 33.73 20.47
N VAL A 171 6.67 32.67 19.69
CA VAL A 171 5.42 32.46 18.94
C VAL A 171 4.28 32.09 19.88
N ILE A 172 4.56 31.25 20.88
CA ILE A 172 3.59 30.94 21.94
C ILE A 172 3.18 32.22 22.65
N THR A 173 4.10 33.09 23.04
CA THR A 173 3.79 34.36 23.70
C THR A 173 3.00 35.30 22.80
N ALA A 174 3.37 35.42 21.52
CA ALA A 174 2.73 36.32 20.57
C ALA A 174 1.26 35.95 20.28
N SER A 175 0.94 34.65 20.25
CA SER A 175 -0.36 34.13 19.84
C SER A 175 -1.46 34.34 20.90
N ASP A 176 -2.70 34.59 20.49
CA ASP A 176 -3.89 34.61 21.36
C ASP A 176 -4.45 33.20 21.59
N PHE A 177 -4.28 32.30 20.61
CA PHE A 177 -4.59 30.87 20.68
C PHE A 177 -3.46 30.05 20.04
N ILE A 178 -3.36 28.77 20.38
CA ILE A 178 -2.38 27.85 19.80
C ILE A 178 -3.12 26.81 18.96
N GLY A 179 -2.78 26.71 17.68
CA GLY A 179 -3.24 25.63 16.79
C GLY A 179 -2.26 24.46 16.79
N LEU A 180 -2.79 23.26 16.97
CA LEU A 180 -2.03 22.02 16.98
C LEU A 180 -2.45 21.12 15.82
N ASP A 181 -1.48 20.76 15.01
CA ASP A 181 -1.61 19.74 13.98
C ASP A 181 -1.05 18.41 14.53
N GLY A 182 -1.95 17.43 14.70
CA GLY A 182 -1.68 16.18 15.41
C GLY A 182 -1.89 14.97 14.52
N TYR A 183 -0.79 14.37 14.06
CA TYR A 183 -0.81 13.23 13.15
C TYR A 183 -0.01 12.03 13.68
N PRO A 184 -0.64 11.09 14.40
CA PRO A 184 0.06 9.94 14.97
C PRO A 184 0.74 9.06 13.90
N TYR A 185 0.23 9.06 12.67
CA TYR A 185 0.86 8.37 11.53
C TYR A 185 2.31 8.83 11.30
N PHE A 186 2.56 10.14 11.29
CA PHE A 186 3.92 10.71 11.11
C PHE A 186 4.79 10.54 12.36
N GLN A 187 4.23 10.06 13.47
CA GLN A 187 4.96 9.65 14.67
C GLN A 187 5.31 8.15 14.65
N ASN A 188 5.11 7.46 13.51
CA ASN A 188 5.27 6.00 13.35
C ASN A 188 4.40 5.17 14.31
N ALA A 189 3.25 5.70 14.74
CA ALA A 189 2.29 4.94 15.53
C ALA A 189 1.61 3.86 14.67
N ALA A 190 1.18 2.75 15.29
CA ALA A 190 0.20 1.87 14.67
C ALA A 190 -1.21 2.49 14.82
N ILE A 191 -2.15 2.15 13.92
CA ILE A 191 -3.53 2.68 14.00
C ILE A 191 -4.20 2.36 15.35
N ALA A 192 -3.89 1.19 15.94
CA ALA A 192 -4.41 0.77 17.24
C ALA A 192 -3.95 1.70 18.38
N ASP A 193 -2.76 2.29 18.26
CA ASP A 193 -2.16 3.18 19.25
C ASP A 193 -2.38 4.66 18.92
N ALA A 194 -2.94 4.96 17.75
CA ALA A 194 -3.07 6.32 17.21
C ALA A 194 -3.75 7.27 18.19
N SER A 195 -4.81 6.82 18.86
CA SER A 195 -5.52 7.67 19.82
C SER A 195 -4.67 8.02 21.04
N ALA A 196 -3.86 7.09 21.55
CA ALA A 196 -3.00 7.34 22.70
C ALA A 196 -1.90 8.34 22.32
N VAL A 197 -1.21 8.07 21.22
CA VAL A 197 -0.15 8.94 20.69
C VAL A 197 -0.66 10.34 20.37
N PHE A 198 -1.88 10.46 19.81
CA PHE A 198 -2.51 11.75 19.58
C PHE A 198 -2.69 12.57 20.87
N TRP A 199 -3.25 11.95 21.91
CA TRP A 199 -3.49 12.65 23.18
C TRP A 199 -2.21 12.95 23.96
N ASP A 200 -1.16 12.15 23.81
CA ASP A 200 0.17 12.44 24.33
C ASP A 200 0.73 13.72 23.68
N SER A 201 0.64 13.85 22.36
CA SER A 201 1.04 15.05 21.61
C SER A 201 0.23 16.29 22.05
N VAL A 202 -1.09 16.16 22.24
CA VAL A 202 -1.94 17.24 22.77
C VAL A 202 -1.52 17.65 24.19
N THR A 203 -1.23 16.67 25.05
CA THR A 203 -0.84 16.89 26.44
C THR A 203 0.51 17.58 26.53
N ALA A 204 1.49 17.14 25.75
CA ALA A 204 2.82 17.75 25.69
C ALA A 204 2.74 19.22 25.26
N THR A 205 1.99 19.51 24.19
CA THR A 205 1.74 20.88 23.73
C THR A 205 1.07 21.73 24.81
N ARG A 206 0.01 21.23 25.45
CA ARG A 206 -0.69 21.96 26.53
C ARG A 206 0.22 22.27 27.72
N ASN A 207 1.06 21.33 28.12
CA ASN A 207 1.98 21.53 29.24
C ASN A 207 2.99 22.64 28.93
N GLN A 208 3.58 22.62 27.74
CA GLN A 208 4.53 23.66 27.34
C GLN A 208 3.85 25.02 27.17
N VAL A 209 2.69 25.07 26.53
CA VAL A 209 1.90 26.30 26.37
C VAL A 209 1.54 26.89 27.73
N ASN A 210 1.09 26.06 28.68
CA ASN A 210 0.78 26.52 30.03
C ASN A 210 2.02 27.01 30.81
N ALA A 211 3.19 26.42 30.57
CA ALA A 211 4.44 26.87 31.19
C ALA A 211 4.89 28.24 30.68
N VAL A 212 4.60 28.57 29.41
CA VAL A 212 5.04 29.80 28.75
C VAL A 212 3.99 30.91 28.82
N SER A 213 2.72 30.58 28.63
CA SER A 213 1.60 31.51 28.60
C SER A 213 0.35 30.84 29.21
N PRO A 214 0.24 30.82 30.56
CA PRO A 214 -0.82 30.12 31.28
C PRO A 214 -2.22 30.52 30.81
N GLY A 215 -3.12 29.54 30.68
CA GLY A 215 -4.54 29.75 30.37
C GLY A 215 -4.84 29.94 28.88
N LYS A 216 -3.86 29.83 28.00
CA LYS A 216 -4.06 29.87 26.55
C LYS A 216 -4.69 28.58 26.04
N TRP A 217 -5.65 28.72 25.13
CA TRP A 217 -6.31 27.57 24.52
C TRP A 217 -5.39 26.92 23.48
N VAL A 218 -5.36 25.58 23.50
CA VAL A 218 -4.77 24.75 22.45
C VAL A 218 -5.90 24.10 21.66
N TRP A 219 -6.03 24.47 20.39
CA TRP A 219 -7.04 24.00 19.46
C TRP A 219 -6.41 22.94 18.56
N VAL A 220 -7.07 21.80 18.39
CA VAL A 220 -6.67 20.84 17.36
C VAL A 220 -7.17 21.39 16.03
N THR A 221 -6.24 21.83 15.18
CA THR A 221 -6.55 22.44 13.89
C THR A 221 -6.48 21.43 12.76
N GLU A 222 -5.61 20.43 12.90
CA GLU A 222 -5.60 19.28 12.00
C GLU A 222 -5.35 17.97 12.76
N THR A 223 -5.99 16.91 12.30
CA THR A 223 -5.73 15.53 12.73
C THR A 223 -6.34 14.58 11.71
N GLY A 224 -5.80 13.37 11.60
CA GLY A 224 -6.34 12.36 10.70
C GLY A 224 -5.46 11.13 10.61
N TRP A 225 -5.88 10.18 9.79
CA TRP A 225 -5.12 8.99 9.43
C TRP A 225 -5.20 8.78 7.91
N PRO A 226 -4.10 8.44 7.23
CA PRO A 226 -4.12 8.26 5.78
C PRO A 226 -5.02 7.09 5.37
N ASN A 227 -5.69 7.26 4.22
CA ASN A 227 -6.42 6.22 3.51
C ASN A 227 -6.18 6.41 2.00
N SER A 228 -5.97 5.33 1.24
CA SER A 228 -5.81 5.42 -0.22
C SER A 228 -7.16 5.44 -0.93
N THR A 229 -7.29 6.26 -1.97
CA THR A 229 -8.41 6.23 -2.93
C THR A 229 -8.00 5.68 -4.30
N GLU A 230 -6.71 5.45 -4.51
CA GLU A 230 -6.17 4.84 -5.72
C GLU A 230 -6.35 3.33 -5.69
N ASP A 231 -6.40 2.73 -6.88
CA ASP A 231 -6.43 1.27 -7.04
C ASP A 231 -5.24 0.65 -6.29
N SER A 232 -5.54 -0.31 -5.43
CA SER A 232 -4.57 -1.12 -4.72
C SER A 232 -5.00 -2.59 -4.68
N VAL A 233 -5.76 -3.03 -5.70
CA VAL A 233 -6.36 -4.37 -5.79
C VAL A 233 -5.32 -5.46 -5.54
N GLU A 234 -4.19 -5.44 -6.24
CA GLU A 234 -3.12 -6.43 -6.09
C GLU A 234 -2.57 -6.48 -4.66
N ALA A 235 -2.22 -5.33 -4.09
CA ALA A 235 -1.71 -5.25 -2.72
C ALA A 235 -2.74 -5.72 -1.67
N ASN A 236 -4.02 -5.38 -1.90
CA ASN A 236 -5.13 -5.80 -1.05
C ASN A 236 -5.41 -7.30 -1.19
N LEU A 237 -5.39 -7.85 -2.40
CA LEU A 237 -5.53 -9.28 -2.69
C LEU A 237 -4.44 -10.07 -1.95
N ASP A 238 -3.18 -9.68 -2.14
CA ASP A 238 -2.02 -10.34 -1.53
C ASP A 238 -2.14 -10.35 -0.02
N ALA A 239 -2.36 -9.17 0.58
CA ALA A 239 -2.47 -9.02 2.03
C ALA A 239 -3.65 -9.81 2.59
N GLN A 240 -4.86 -9.65 2.04
CA GLN A 240 -6.07 -10.26 2.60
C GLN A 240 -6.00 -11.79 2.58
N TYR A 241 -5.43 -12.39 1.53
CA TYR A 241 -5.37 -13.84 1.41
C TYR A 241 -4.20 -14.46 2.17
N ILE A 242 -3.01 -13.85 2.17
CA ILE A 242 -1.91 -14.35 2.99
C ILE A 242 -2.23 -14.22 4.49
N LEU A 243 -2.86 -13.12 4.90
CA LEU A 243 -3.32 -12.91 6.28
C LEU A 243 -4.37 -13.94 6.69
N SER A 244 -5.40 -14.13 5.85
CA SER A 244 -6.52 -15.02 6.18
C SER A 244 -6.10 -16.48 6.25
N ILE A 245 -5.27 -16.94 5.32
CA ILE A 245 -4.82 -18.34 5.27
C ILE A 245 -3.68 -18.57 6.27
N GLY A 246 -2.79 -17.59 6.46
CA GLY A 246 -1.62 -17.69 7.34
C GLY A 246 -1.87 -17.40 8.81
N TYR A 247 -3.08 -16.98 9.20
CA TYR A 247 -3.38 -16.58 10.58
C TYR A 247 -3.05 -17.69 11.62
N PRO A 248 -2.39 -17.37 12.75
CA PRO A 248 -2.03 -16.05 13.26
C PRO A 248 -0.57 -15.63 13.00
N VAL A 249 0.09 -16.15 11.96
CA VAL A 249 1.49 -15.80 11.67
C VAL A 249 1.61 -14.30 11.35
N PRO A 250 2.57 -13.56 11.96
CA PRO A 250 2.78 -12.14 11.63
C PRO A 250 3.13 -11.95 10.14
N ILE A 251 2.55 -10.93 9.52
CA ILE A 251 2.79 -10.58 8.12
C ILE A 251 3.44 -9.19 8.06
N ASN A 252 4.49 -9.09 7.25
CA ASN A 252 5.11 -7.83 6.87
C ASN A 252 4.81 -7.57 5.39
N ALA A 253 4.49 -6.33 5.04
CA ALA A 253 4.43 -5.88 3.65
C ALA A 253 5.70 -5.09 3.32
N TYR A 254 6.34 -5.43 2.21
CA TYR A 254 7.50 -4.71 1.68
C TYR A 254 7.09 -4.07 0.36
N SER A 255 7.37 -2.77 0.20
CA SER A 255 7.15 -2.04 -1.04
C SER A 255 8.48 -1.50 -1.54
N THR A 256 8.76 -1.66 -2.83
CA THR A 256 9.97 -1.17 -3.50
C THR A 256 9.53 -0.32 -4.69
N PRO A 257 9.82 0.98 -4.70
CA PRO A 257 9.45 1.83 -5.83
C PRO A 257 10.44 1.66 -7.00
N GLY A 258 10.00 2.05 -8.19
CA GLY A 258 10.85 2.14 -9.39
C GLY A 258 10.57 1.04 -10.40
N LEU A 259 11.36 1.04 -11.47
CA LEU A 259 11.23 0.11 -12.59
C LEU A 259 12.59 -0.52 -12.89
N GLY A 260 12.59 -1.83 -13.07
CA GLY A 260 13.68 -2.64 -13.55
C GLY A 260 13.97 -2.41 -15.04
N PRO A 261 15.11 -2.89 -15.53
CA PRO A 261 15.50 -2.71 -16.92
C PRO A 261 14.63 -3.56 -17.87
N LEU A 262 14.25 -2.97 -19.00
CA LEU A 262 13.46 -3.59 -20.06
C LEU A 262 14.31 -3.89 -21.31
N VAL A 263 14.15 -5.10 -21.85
CA VAL A 263 14.43 -5.47 -23.24
C VAL A 263 13.07 -5.55 -23.95
N PRO A 264 12.71 -4.59 -24.81
CA PRO A 264 11.36 -4.55 -25.37
C PRO A 264 10.96 -5.84 -26.11
N ASP A 265 9.70 -6.22 -25.98
CA ASP A 265 9.05 -7.30 -26.73
C ASP A 265 7.63 -6.88 -27.11
N LEU A 266 6.77 -7.82 -27.54
CA LEU A 266 5.41 -7.45 -27.95
C LEU A 266 4.45 -7.29 -26.77
N ASP A 267 4.77 -7.80 -25.57
CA ASP A 267 4.02 -7.51 -24.34
C ASP A 267 4.35 -6.07 -23.88
N GLN A 268 5.63 -5.67 -23.99
CA GLN A 268 6.16 -4.36 -23.59
C GLN A 268 6.99 -3.69 -24.70
N PRO A 269 6.34 -3.11 -25.73
CA PRO A 269 7.03 -2.63 -26.94
C PRO A 269 7.77 -1.30 -26.76
N GLU A 270 7.42 -0.50 -25.76
CA GLU A 270 7.95 0.85 -25.53
C GLU A 270 8.26 1.06 -24.04
N GLY A 271 9.17 2.02 -23.74
CA GLY A 271 9.62 2.30 -22.37
C GLY A 271 8.91 3.51 -21.72
N PRO A 272 9.01 3.65 -20.38
CA PRO A 272 9.63 2.73 -19.44
C PRO A 272 8.73 1.49 -19.21
N GLY A 273 9.28 0.29 -19.33
CA GLY A 273 8.55 -0.96 -19.11
C GLY A 273 8.03 -1.11 -17.69
N GLN A 274 7.28 -2.17 -17.41
CA GLN A 274 6.75 -2.46 -16.08
C GLN A 274 7.68 -3.31 -15.23
N ASN A 275 8.86 -3.68 -15.74
CA ASN A 275 9.70 -4.66 -15.08
C ASN A 275 10.05 -4.28 -13.63
N GLU A 276 10.20 -5.26 -12.72
CA GLU A 276 10.39 -4.98 -11.30
C GLU A 276 11.86 -4.72 -10.89
N PRO A 277 12.13 -3.73 -10.02
CA PRO A 277 13.47 -3.40 -9.51
C PRO A 277 13.89 -4.29 -8.32
N TYR A 278 13.90 -5.61 -8.49
CA TYR A 278 14.25 -6.59 -7.44
C TYR A 278 15.55 -6.33 -6.63
N PRO A 279 16.65 -5.76 -7.19
CA PRO A 279 17.91 -5.62 -6.46
C PRO A 279 17.81 -4.88 -5.13
N ASP A 280 16.92 -3.90 -4.98
CA ASP A 280 16.82 -3.11 -3.75
C ASP A 280 16.26 -3.97 -2.61
N ALA A 281 15.12 -4.62 -2.82
CA ALA A 281 14.53 -5.57 -1.88
C ALA A 281 15.49 -6.74 -1.58
N LEU A 282 16.13 -7.27 -2.61
CA LEU A 282 17.05 -8.41 -2.48
C LEU A 282 18.45 -8.04 -1.95
N THR A 283 18.75 -6.75 -1.78
CA THR A 283 19.93 -6.30 -1.03
C THR A 283 19.55 -6.04 0.43
N TYR A 284 18.37 -5.46 0.66
CA TYR A 284 17.86 -5.15 1.99
C TYR A 284 17.54 -6.40 2.82
N LEU A 285 16.79 -7.36 2.25
CA LEU A 285 16.31 -8.53 2.98
C LEU A 285 17.46 -9.42 3.48
N PRO A 286 18.44 -9.83 2.66
CA PRO A 286 19.58 -10.61 3.16
C PRO A 286 20.50 -9.86 4.11
N ALA A 287 20.38 -8.53 4.26
CA ALA A 287 21.13 -7.77 5.25
C ALA A 287 20.47 -7.77 6.64
N GLN A 288 19.19 -8.18 6.75
CA GLN A 288 18.49 -8.25 8.02
C GLN A 288 19.03 -9.39 8.90
N PRO A 289 19.05 -9.23 10.24
CA PRO A 289 19.37 -10.34 11.14
C PRO A 289 18.31 -11.45 11.04
N ASP A 290 18.68 -12.71 11.28
CA ASP A 290 17.78 -13.87 11.09
C ASP A 290 16.42 -13.69 11.78
N ARG A 291 16.40 -13.11 12.99
CA ARG A 291 15.17 -12.85 13.77
C ARG A 291 14.18 -11.88 13.11
N ALA A 292 14.66 -11.04 12.19
CA ALA A 292 13.86 -10.03 11.49
C ALA A 292 13.57 -10.45 10.03
N LEU A 293 14.15 -11.54 9.57
CA LEU A 293 13.94 -12.06 8.23
C LEU A 293 12.65 -12.91 8.19
N PRO A 294 11.70 -12.65 7.28
CA PRO A 294 10.52 -13.49 7.15
C PRO A 294 10.92 -14.89 6.63
N HIS A 295 10.30 -15.94 7.16
CA HIS A 295 10.56 -17.33 6.72
C HIS A 295 9.84 -17.70 5.42
N THR A 296 8.86 -16.90 5.00
CA THR A 296 8.08 -17.09 3.77
C THR A 296 7.84 -15.72 3.15
N ILE A 297 8.11 -15.57 1.86
CA ILE A 297 7.84 -14.38 1.06
C ILE A 297 7.02 -14.79 -0.15
N SER A 298 5.93 -14.06 -0.39
CA SER A 298 5.11 -14.17 -1.60
C SER A 298 5.28 -12.89 -2.42
N THR A 299 5.36 -13.04 -3.73
CA THR A 299 5.33 -11.92 -4.68
C THR A 299 4.41 -12.28 -5.84
N SER A 300 3.47 -11.39 -6.14
CA SER A 300 2.46 -11.55 -7.18
C SER A 300 2.83 -10.72 -8.40
N TYR A 301 3.86 -11.17 -9.10
CA TYR A 301 4.43 -10.43 -10.22
C TYR A 301 5.15 -11.36 -11.21
N GLY A 302 5.05 -11.08 -12.51
CA GLY A 302 5.89 -11.71 -13.53
C GLY A 302 5.89 -10.99 -14.87
N GLU A 303 6.97 -11.13 -15.63
CA GLU A 303 7.14 -10.63 -16.99
C GLU A 303 7.63 -11.76 -17.90
N ASP A 304 7.57 -11.60 -19.22
CA ASP A 304 8.27 -12.48 -20.14
C ASP A 304 9.78 -12.56 -19.80
N GLU A 305 10.34 -13.75 -19.69
CA GLU A 305 11.74 -13.96 -19.31
C GLU A 305 12.71 -13.23 -20.24
N GLN A 306 12.33 -13.09 -21.51
CA GLN A 306 13.09 -12.38 -22.54
C GLN A 306 13.01 -10.85 -22.43
N SER A 307 12.00 -10.30 -21.73
CA SER A 307 11.88 -8.86 -21.50
C SER A 307 12.89 -8.36 -20.46
N VAL A 308 13.48 -9.28 -19.69
CA VAL A 308 14.48 -8.97 -18.65
C VAL A 308 15.88 -9.21 -19.18
N PRO A 309 16.82 -8.25 -19.09
CA PRO A 309 18.20 -8.46 -19.51
C PRO A 309 18.83 -9.70 -18.85
N LEU A 310 19.50 -10.54 -19.67
CA LEU A 310 20.06 -11.82 -19.22
C LEU A 310 20.95 -11.70 -17.97
N ALA A 311 21.80 -10.67 -17.92
CA ALA A 311 22.69 -10.43 -16.77
C ALA A 311 21.90 -10.07 -15.51
N TYR A 312 20.85 -9.27 -15.64
CA TYR A 312 19.98 -8.87 -14.54
C TYR A 312 19.19 -10.06 -14.00
N ARG A 313 18.47 -10.80 -14.86
CA ARG A 313 17.67 -11.95 -14.41
C ARG A 313 18.51 -13.05 -13.76
N LYS A 314 19.73 -13.30 -14.26
CA LYS A 314 20.68 -14.23 -13.61
C LYS A 314 21.13 -13.73 -12.24
N LYS A 315 21.47 -12.45 -12.11
CA LYS A 315 21.86 -11.84 -10.82
C LYS A 315 20.72 -11.94 -9.81
N VAL A 316 19.53 -11.50 -10.19
CA VAL A 316 18.33 -11.54 -9.34
C VAL A 316 17.98 -12.97 -8.92
N CYS A 317 18.02 -13.93 -9.86
CA CYS A 317 17.77 -15.34 -9.55
C CYS A 317 18.78 -15.94 -8.55
N ASN A 318 20.06 -15.54 -8.63
CA ASN A 318 21.06 -15.92 -7.63
C ASN A 318 20.78 -15.28 -6.27
N MET A 319 20.30 -14.03 -6.23
CA MET A 319 19.94 -13.34 -4.99
C MET A 319 18.72 -13.98 -4.30
N PHE A 320 17.71 -14.44 -5.06
CA PHE A 320 16.65 -15.29 -4.51
C PHE A 320 17.21 -16.58 -3.88
N GLY A 321 18.20 -17.20 -4.54
CA GLY A 321 18.91 -18.37 -3.99
C GLY A 321 19.63 -18.09 -2.67
N GLN A 322 20.20 -16.89 -2.50
CA GLN A 322 20.83 -16.46 -1.25
C GLN A 322 19.80 -16.33 -0.11
N LEU A 323 18.62 -15.78 -0.39
CA LEU A 323 17.51 -15.78 0.59
C LEU A 323 17.07 -17.21 0.92
N GLY A 324 16.92 -18.07 -0.09
CA GLY A 324 16.61 -19.48 0.08
C GLY A 324 17.59 -20.21 1.00
N ALA A 325 18.89 -19.93 0.84
CA ALA A 325 19.96 -20.48 1.67
C ALA A 325 19.91 -20.00 3.13
N ARG A 326 19.33 -18.82 3.39
CA ARG A 326 19.06 -18.31 4.75
C ARG A 326 17.75 -18.86 5.36
N GLY A 327 17.11 -19.82 4.72
CA GLY A 327 15.91 -20.46 5.25
C GLY A 327 14.60 -19.75 4.88
N VAL A 328 14.61 -18.88 3.87
CA VAL A 328 13.40 -18.22 3.36
C VAL A 328 12.76 -19.03 2.23
N SER A 329 11.47 -19.32 2.32
CA SER A 329 10.69 -19.81 1.19
C SER A 329 10.28 -18.61 0.32
N VAL A 330 10.81 -18.52 -0.90
CA VAL A 330 10.50 -17.43 -1.85
C VAL A 330 9.53 -17.95 -2.91
N LEU A 331 8.32 -17.39 -2.96
CA LEU A 331 7.24 -17.82 -3.84
C LEU A 331 6.86 -16.70 -4.82
N PHE A 332 6.62 -17.08 -6.07
CA PHE A 332 6.16 -16.18 -7.13
C PHE A 332 4.92 -16.73 -7.83
N SER A 333 3.99 -15.87 -8.19
CA SER A 333 2.92 -16.22 -9.13
C SER A 333 3.53 -16.67 -10.46
N SER A 334 2.89 -17.63 -11.14
CA SER A 334 3.44 -18.17 -12.39
C SER A 334 3.20 -17.29 -13.60
N GLY A 335 2.19 -16.40 -13.54
CA GLY A 335 1.74 -15.50 -14.60
C GLY A 335 0.34 -15.85 -15.11
N ASP A 336 -0.26 -14.90 -15.84
CA ASP A 336 -1.68 -14.95 -16.27
C ASP A 336 -1.86 -14.94 -17.80
N THR A 337 -0.84 -15.38 -18.53
CA THR A 337 -0.79 -15.44 -20.01
C THR A 337 -0.85 -16.86 -20.56
N GLY A 338 -1.02 -17.86 -19.68
CA GLY A 338 -1.10 -19.27 -20.03
C GLY A 338 0.17 -19.78 -20.71
N VAL A 339 0.12 -20.02 -22.01
CA VAL A 339 1.31 -20.45 -22.75
C VAL A 339 2.26 -19.27 -23.04
N SER A 340 1.66 -18.13 -23.41
CA SER A 340 2.29 -16.84 -23.72
C SER A 340 1.27 -15.97 -24.45
N SER A 341 1.41 -14.65 -24.31
CA SER A 341 0.61 -13.67 -25.03
C SER A 341 1.24 -13.30 -26.39
N ALA A 342 2.47 -12.78 -26.38
CA ALA A 342 3.21 -12.41 -27.59
C ALA A 342 3.62 -13.57 -28.50
N CYS A 343 3.96 -14.73 -27.95
CA CYS A 343 4.42 -15.92 -28.67
C CYS A 343 5.50 -15.69 -29.74
N GLN A 344 6.40 -14.72 -29.51
CA GLN A 344 7.43 -14.31 -30.45
C GLN A 344 8.72 -13.93 -29.73
N THR A 345 9.86 -14.36 -30.27
CA THR A 345 11.17 -13.93 -29.75
C THR A 345 11.45 -12.45 -29.99
N ASN A 346 12.12 -11.80 -29.04
CA ASN A 346 12.63 -10.42 -29.15
C ASN A 346 14.13 -10.34 -29.54
N ASP A 347 14.70 -11.43 -30.07
CA ASP A 347 16.12 -11.52 -30.47
C ASP A 347 16.43 -10.98 -31.89
N GLY A 348 15.48 -10.25 -32.47
CA GLY A 348 15.55 -9.73 -33.84
C GLY A 348 15.21 -10.75 -34.94
N LYS A 349 14.90 -12.01 -34.59
CA LYS A 349 14.50 -13.04 -35.57
C LYS A 349 12.99 -13.22 -35.69
N ASN A 350 12.21 -12.65 -34.76
CA ASN A 350 10.76 -12.76 -34.70
C ASN A 350 10.27 -14.22 -34.83
N THR A 351 10.96 -15.14 -34.17
CA THR A 351 10.63 -16.57 -34.26
C THR A 351 9.41 -16.86 -33.38
N THR A 352 8.43 -17.60 -33.90
CA THR A 352 7.29 -18.05 -33.10
C THR A 352 7.77 -18.97 -31.97
N ARG A 353 7.48 -18.60 -30.73
CA ARG A 353 8.01 -19.28 -29.54
C ARG A 353 7.10 -19.06 -28.34
N PHE A 354 6.91 -20.07 -27.49
CA PHE A 354 6.27 -19.92 -26.20
C PHE A 354 7.21 -19.25 -25.22
N LEU A 355 6.72 -18.26 -24.48
CA LEU A 355 7.54 -17.37 -23.67
C LEU A 355 7.37 -17.73 -22.18
N PRO A 356 8.44 -18.20 -21.52
CA PRO A 356 8.41 -18.45 -20.08
C PRO A 356 8.40 -17.14 -19.30
N ILE A 357 7.92 -17.17 -18.06
CA ILE A 357 7.77 -15.98 -17.20
C ILE A 357 8.92 -15.90 -16.18
N PHE A 358 9.50 -14.73 -15.99
CA PHE A 358 10.43 -14.40 -14.89
C PHE A 358 9.71 -13.55 -13.83
N PRO A 359 9.93 -13.75 -12.52
CA PRO A 359 10.82 -14.73 -11.90
C PRO A 359 10.36 -16.18 -11.83
N ALA A 360 9.11 -16.51 -12.17
CA ALA A 360 8.56 -17.86 -12.03
C ALA A 360 9.47 -19.00 -12.58
N ALA A 361 10.13 -18.78 -13.71
CA ALA A 361 11.05 -19.71 -14.36
C ALA A 361 12.44 -19.79 -13.70
N CYS A 362 12.78 -18.92 -12.75
CA CYS A 362 14.00 -19.01 -11.95
C CYS A 362 13.97 -20.31 -11.11
N PRO A 363 15.05 -21.12 -11.12
CA PRO A 363 15.11 -22.35 -10.31
C PRO A 363 15.22 -22.11 -8.80
N SER A 364 15.51 -20.89 -8.36
CA SER A 364 15.67 -20.54 -6.95
C SER A 364 14.38 -20.10 -6.25
N VAL A 365 13.24 -20.06 -6.97
CA VAL A 365 11.94 -19.69 -6.42
C VAL A 365 10.94 -20.83 -6.58
N THR A 366 9.93 -20.86 -5.74
CA THR A 366 8.77 -21.75 -5.92
C THR A 366 7.70 -21.01 -6.71
N SER A 367 7.45 -21.46 -7.94
CA SER A 367 6.43 -20.88 -8.81
C SER A 367 5.06 -21.50 -8.52
N VAL A 368 4.04 -20.65 -8.39
CA VAL A 368 2.67 -21.02 -8.00
C VAL A 368 1.71 -20.73 -9.14
N GLY A 369 1.15 -21.78 -9.72
CA GLY A 369 0.12 -21.73 -10.76
C GLY A 369 -1.30 -21.64 -10.24
N GLY A 370 -2.23 -21.53 -11.17
CA GLY A 370 -3.65 -21.30 -10.93
C GLY A 370 -4.54 -22.51 -11.19
N THR A 371 -5.59 -22.62 -10.39
CA THR A 371 -6.68 -23.59 -10.53
C THR A 371 -8.03 -22.92 -10.27
N TYR A 372 -9.10 -23.60 -10.66
CA TYR A 372 -10.47 -23.16 -10.41
C TYR A 372 -11.41 -24.35 -10.21
N ARG A 373 -12.59 -24.08 -9.65
CA ARG A 373 -13.57 -25.08 -9.17
C ARG A 373 -13.03 -25.90 -8.00
N VAL A 374 -13.90 -26.69 -7.38
CA VAL A 374 -13.56 -27.48 -6.17
C VAL A 374 -13.75 -28.99 -6.39
N LYS A 375 -14.78 -29.40 -7.13
CA LYS A 375 -15.13 -30.82 -7.33
C LYS A 375 -15.67 -31.09 -8.76
N PRO A 376 -14.81 -31.45 -9.73
CA PRO A 376 -13.35 -31.50 -9.62
C PRO A 376 -12.73 -30.09 -9.66
N GLU A 377 -11.63 -29.91 -8.95
CA GLU A 377 -10.69 -28.80 -9.14
C GLU A 377 -9.94 -29.01 -10.46
N ARG A 378 -9.71 -27.93 -11.22
CA ARG A 378 -9.17 -27.99 -12.58
C ARG A 378 -8.13 -26.92 -12.80
N ALA A 379 -7.18 -27.18 -13.69
CA ALA A 379 -6.21 -26.22 -14.15
C ALA A 379 -6.89 -25.09 -14.95
N ILE A 380 -6.57 -23.83 -14.65
CA ILE A 380 -7.19 -22.66 -15.29
C ILE A 380 -6.43 -22.23 -16.55
N SER A 381 -7.15 -21.68 -17.54
CA SER A 381 -6.63 -21.37 -18.87
C SER A 381 -5.50 -20.35 -18.89
N PHE A 382 -5.50 -19.40 -17.96
CA PHE A 382 -4.48 -18.35 -17.90
C PHE A 382 -3.26 -18.73 -17.07
N SER A 383 -3.26 -19.85 -16.33
CA SER A 383 -2.13 -20.23 -15.47
C SER A 383 -0.87 -20.38 -16.31
N SER A 384 0.07 -19.46 -16.15
CA SER A 384 1.29 -19.48 -16.95
C SER A 384 2.20 -20.63 -16.55
N GLY A 385 2.81 -21.25 -17.55
CA GLY A 385 3.70 -22.38 -17.36
C GLY A 385 4.45 -22.71 -18.63
N GLY A 386 5.37 -23.64 -18.52
CA GLY A 386 6.21 -24.06 -19.64
C GLY A 386 7.63 -24.31 -19.19
N PHE A 387 8.60 -23.95 -20.03
CA PHE A 387 10.01 -24.25 -19.82
C PHE A 387 10.89 -23.02 -20.08
N SER A 388 11.76 -22.70 -19.13
CA SER A 388 12.71 -21.59 -19.23
C SER A 388 13.62 -21.68 -20.46
N ASP A 389 13.94 -20.54 -21.06
CA ASP A 389 14.97 -20.42 -22.10
C ASP A 389 16.35 -20.08 -21.52
N THR A 390 16.40 -19.70 -20.24
CA THR A 390 17.60 -19.25 -19.56
C THR A 390 18.23 -20.34 -18.69
N TRP A 391 17.42 -21.06 -17.93
CA TRP A 391 17.88 -22.02 -16.93
C TRP A 391 17.64 -23.45 -17.39
N PRO A 392 18.66 -24.33 -17.34
CA PRO A 392 18.47 -25.74 -17.63
C PRO A 392 17.61 -26.40 -16.55
N THR A 393 17.01 -27.55 -16.86
CA THR A 393 16.23 -28.33 -15.91
C THR A 393 17.06 -28.68 -14.66
N PRO A 394 16.74 -28.14 -13.47
CA PRO A 394 17.52 -28.43 -12.26
C PRO A 394 17.35 -29.88 -11.80
N ALA A 395 18.35 -30.39 -11.08
CA ALA A 395 18.44 -31.80 -10.69
C ALA A 395 17.19 -32.30 -9.96
N TYR A 396 16.60 -31.48 -9.08
CA TYR A 396 15.42 -31.87 -8.29
C TYR A 396 14.18 -32.15 -9.14
N GLN A 397 14.08 -31.62 -10.37
CA GLN A 397 12.90 -31.77 -11.24
C GLN A 397 13.11 -32.60 -12.50
N GLN A 398 14.30 -33.17 -12.72
CA GLN A 398 14.61 -33.92 -13.95
C GLN A 398 13.64 -35.08 -14.20
N THR A 399 13.31 -35.84 -13.15
CA THR A 399 12.37 -36.97 -13.26
C THR A 399 10.97 -36.51 -13.65
N ALA A 400 10.50 -35.43 -13.04
CA ALA A 400 9.17 -34.86 -13.26
C ALA A 400 9.04 -34.32 -14.70
N VAL A 401 10.00 -33.48 -15.12
CA VAL A 401 10.04 -32.90 -16.47
C VAL A 401 10.16 -34.00 -17.52
N ARG A 402 11.07 -34.96 -17.36
CA ARG A 402 11.23 -36.06 -18.32
C ARG A 402 9.95 -36.88 -18.48
N ARG A 403 9.24 -37.15 -17.38
CA ARG A 403 7.94 -37.84 -17.43
C ARG A 403 6.92 -37.04 -18.22
N TYR A 404 6.78 -35.74 -17.96
CA TYR A 404 5.85 -34.90 -18.71
C TYR A 404 6.21 -34.81 -20.19
N LEU A 405 7.49 -34.62 -20.54
CA LEU A 405 7.93 -34.57 -21.94
C LEU A 405 7.65 -35.87 -22.70
N ASN A 406 7.70 -37.03 -22.02
CA ASN A 406 7.28 -38.29 -22.62
C ASN A 406 5.77 -38.34 -22.93
N ILE A 407 4.94 -37.72 -22.08
CA ILE A 407 3.49 -37.58 -22.30
C ILE A 407 3.20 -36.59 -23.42
N LEU A 408 3.92 -35.47 -23.44
CA LEU A 408 3.78 -34.41 -24.44
C LEU A 408 4.17 -34.89 -25.85
N GLY A 409 5.18 -35.76 -25.95
CA GLY A 409 5.69 -36.29 -27.21
C GLY A 409 6.25 -35.19 -28.11
N SER A 410 5.88 -35.19 -29.40
CA SER A 410 6.31 -34.19 -30.38
C SER A 410 5.46 -32.92 -30.39
N ARG A 411 4.45 -32.81 -29.51
CA ARG A 411 3.58 -31.63 -29.47
C ARG A 411 4.41 -30.38 -29.15
N TRP A 412 4.17 -29.32 -29.92
CA TRP A 412 4.88 -28.04 -29.82
C TRP A 412 6.38 -28.09 -30.10
N GLN A 413 6.86 -29.11 -30.81
CA GLN A 413 8.26 -29.21 -31.21
C GLN A 413 8.75 -27.91 -31.89
N GLY A 414 9.84 -27.36 -31.38
CA GLY A 414 10.42 -26.09 -31.87
C GLY A 414 9.88 -24.83 -31.20
N LEU A 415 8.75 -24.90 -30.48
CA LEU A 415 8.13 -23.73 -29.85
C LEU A 415 8.59 -23.49 -28.40
N TYR A 416 9.27 -24.43 -27.76
CA TYR A 416 9.76 -24.30 -26.38
C TYR A 416 11.13 -24.96 -26.20
N ASN A 417 11.79 -24.71 -25.06
CA ASN A 417 13.05 -25.36 -24.69
C ASN A 417 12.80 -26.62 -23.83
N PRO A 418 12.88 -27.85 -24.37
CA PRO A 418 12.64 -29.07 -23.58
C PRO A 418 13.72 -29.34 -22.53
N GLY A 419 14.89 -28.69 -22.62
CA GLY A 419 15.95 -28.78 -21.61
C GLY A 419 15.83 -27.72 -20.51
N GLY A 420 14.78 -26.89 -20.52
CA GLY A 420 14.60 -25.78 -19.60
C GLY A 420 14.06 -26.17 -18.22
N ARG A 421 14.17 -25.27 -17.24
CA ARG A 421 13.41 -25.32 -15.99
C ARG A 421 11.92 -25.27 -16.31
N GLY A 422 11.22 -26.38 -16.13
CA GLY A 422 9.77 -26.48 -16.19
C GLY A 422 9.11 -25.81 -14.98
N PHE A 423 8.07 -24.99 -15.17
CA PHE A 423 7.29 -24.28 -14.14
C PHE A 423 5.78 -24.32 -14.48
N PRO A 424 4.85 -24.15 -13.51
CA PRO A 424 5.07 -23.89 -12.08
C PRO A 424 5.50 -25.14 -11.27
N ASP A 425 5.78 -24.98 -9.98
CA ASP A 425 6.13 -26.08 -9.07
C ASP A 425 4.92 -26.67 -8.35
N VAL A 426 3.96 -25.79 -8.02
CA VAL A 426 2.71 -26.07 -7.29
C VAL A 426 1.60 -25.16 -7.82
N ALA A 427 0.38 -25.30 -7.31
CA ALA A 427 -0.72 -24.40 -7.62
C ALA A 427 -1.63 -24.12 -6.42
N ALA A 428 -2.50 -23.13 -6.56
CA ALA A 428 -3.65 -22.91 -5.67
C ALA A 428 -4.83 -22.34 -6.46
N GLN A 429 -5.98 -22.14 -5.81
CA GLN A 429 -7.12 -21.46 -6.45
C GLN A 429 -6.69 -20.06 -6.91
N SER A 430 -7.22 -19.64 -8.06
CA SER A 430 -6.85 -18.36 -8.67
C SER A 430 -8.03 -17.61 -9.29
N TYR A 431 -9.27 -17.99 -8.99
CA TYR A 431 -10.46 -17.46 -9.66
C TYR A 431 -11.56 -17.10 -8.66
N ILE A 432 -12.17 -15.92 -8.82
CA ILE A 432 -13.27 -15.39 -7.98
C ILE A 432 -12.82 -15.26 -6.51
N PHE A 433 -11.74 -14.51 -6.30
CA PHE A 433 -11.28 -14.11 -4.98
C PHE A 433 -12.03 -12.84 -4.57
N HIS A 434 -12.66 -12.86 -3.41
CA HIS A 434 -13.33 -11.70 -2.83
C HIS A 434 -12.28 -10.81 -2.18
N VAL A 435 -12.12 -9.60 -2.71
CA VAL A 435 -11.15 -8.62 -2.21
C VAL A 435 -11.90 -7.36 -1.84
N VAL A 436 -11.54 -6.78 -0.69
CA VAL A 436 -11.99 -5.42 -0.33
C VAL A 436 -10.92 -4.43 -0.78
N ASP A 437 -11.21 -3.64 -1.79
CA ASP A 437 -10.35 -2.55 -2.25
C ASP A 437 -11.15 -1.25 -2.23
N THR A 438 -10.52 -0.14 -1.81
CA THR A 438 -11.18 1.18 -1.72
C THR A 438 -12.58 1.16 -1.06
N GLN A 439 -12.74 0.32 -0.02
CA GLN A 439 -13.99 0.06 0.73
C GLN A 439 -15.11 -0.62 -0.09
N LYS A 440 -14.79 -1.20 -1.24
CA LYS A 440 -15.70 -1.97 -2.10
C LYS A 440 -15.26 -3.42 -2.17
N GLU A 441 -16.24 -4.30 -2.19
CA GLU A 441 -16.01 -5.72 -2.46
C GLU A 441 -15.97 -5.95 -3.97
N ILE A 442 -14.90 -6.58 -4.44
CA ILE A 442 -14.67 -6.91 -5.84
C ILE A 442 -14.24 -8.37 -5.99
N LEU A 443 -14.40 -8.90 -7.19
CA LEU A 443 -13.99 -10.25 -7.54
C LEU A 443 -12.74 -10.20 -8.42
N VAL A 444 -11.67 -10.81 -7.95
CA VAL A 444 -10.36 -10.81 -8.62
C VAL A 444 -9.99 -12.23 -9.03
N GLY A 445 -9.22 -12.36 -10.10
CA GLY A 445 -8.66 -13.63 -10.54
C GLY A 445 -7.27 -13.40 -11.12
N GLY A 446 -6.43 -14.42 -11.01
CA GLY A 446 -5.02 -14.36 -11.40
C GLY A 446 -4.18 -15.25 -10.51
N THR A 447 -3.02 -15.67 -10.99
CA THR A 447 -2.03 -16.40 -10.20
C THR A 447 -1.47 -15.53 -9.06
N SER A 448 -1.65 -14.21 -9.14
CA SER A 448 -1.53 -13.26 -8.02
C SER A 448 -2.35 -13.66 -6.80
N ALA A 449 -3.51 -14.32 -6.97
CA ALA A 449 -4.28 -14.84 -5.84
C ALA A 449 -3.72 -16.15 -5.28
N SER A 450 -3.14 -16.98 -6.17
CA SER A 450 -2.67 -18.32 -5.84
C SER A 450 -1.37 -18.31 -5.03
N SER A 451 -0.44 -17.42 -5.36
CA SER A 451 0.86 -17.28 -4.68
C SER A 451 0.73 -16.96 -3.17
N PRO A 452 0.03 -15.90 -2.74
CA PRO A 452 -0.17 -15.60 -1.33
C PRO A 452 -1.00 -16.67 -0.61
N ALA A 453 -1.95 -17.32 -1.30
CA ALA A 453 -2.71 -18.42 -0.74
C ALA A 453 -1.82 -19.63 -0.39
N PHE A 454 -0.95 -20.04 -1.31
CA PHE A 454 0.01 -21.12 -1.05
C PHE A 454 1.06 -20.69 -0.02
N ALA A 455 1.53 -19.45 -0.06
CA ALA A 455 2.49 -18.91 0.90
C ALA A 455 1.93 -18.92 2.33
N GLY A 456 0.64 -18.60 2.53
CA GLY A 456 -0.03 -18.71 3.82
C GLY A 456 0.02 -20.14 4.40
N VAL A 457 -0.20 -21.16 3.55
CA VAL A 457 -0.05 -22.58 3.91
C VAL A 457 1.40 -22.87 4.35
N VAL A 458 2.40 -22.41 3.59
CA VAL A 458 3.82 -22.60 3.93
C VAL A 458 4.19 -21.91 5.23
N ALA A 459 3.68 -20.69 5.47
CA ALA A 459 3.88 -19.95 6.72
C ALA A 459 3.36 -20.74 7.94
N LEU A 460 2.17 -21.35 7.82
CA LEU A 460 1.64 -22.24 8.85
C LEU A 460 2.52 -23.48 9.05
N LEU A 461 2.97 -24.14 7.98
CA LEU A 461 3.87 -25.29 8.09
C LEU A 461 5.17 -24.93 8.82
N ASN A 462 5.75 -23.76 8.52
CA ASN A 462 6.91 -23.23 9.21
C ASN A 462 6.63 -22.97 10.70
N ALA A 463 5.48 -22.38 11.05
CA ALA A 463 5.08 -22.18 12.44
C ALA A 463 4.96 -23.51 13.22
N TYR A 464 4.35 -24.53 12.63
CA TYR A 464 4.26 -25.87 13.24
C TYR A 464 5.63 -26.55 13.39
N ARG A 465 6.52 -26.39 12.40
CA ARG A 465 7.89 -26.90 12.48
C ARG A 465 8.66 -26.24 13.62
N LEU A 466 8.61 -24.91 13.72
CA LEU A 466 9.26 -24.16 14.79
C LEU A 466 8.72 -24.56 16.17
N LYS A 467 7.40 -24.71 16.32
CA LYS A 467 6.78 -25.22 17.56
C LYS A 467 7.26 -26.62 17.94
N ALA A 468 7.62 -27.44 16.95
CA ALA A 468 8.18 -28.78 17.15
C ALA A 468 9.72 -28.80 17.33
N GLY A 469 10.38 -27.64 17.38
CA GLY A 469 11.85 -27.54 17.48
C GLY A 469 12.56 -27.96 16.20
N LYS A 470 11.93 -27.75 15.03
CA LYS A 470 12.50 -28.04 13.71
C LYS A 470 12.82 -26.73 12.99
N PRO A 471 13.85 -26.71 12.12
CA PRO A 471 14.10 -25.56 11.27
C PRO A 471 12.94 -25.34 10.31
N VAL A 472 12.77 -24.12 9.80
CA VAL A 472 11.82 -23.81 8.72
C VAL A 472 12.14 -24.57 7.43
N LEU A 473 11.21 -24.57 6.47
CA LEU A 473 11.36 -25.30 5.21
C LEU A 473 12.38 -24.66 4.26
N GLY A 474 12.55 -23.34 4.30
CA GLY A 474 13.47 -22.61 3.41
C GLY A 474 13.15 -22.81 1.93
N PHE A 475 14.18 -23.01 1.10
CA PHE A 475 13.99 -23.30 -0.31
C PHE A 475 13.20 -24.61 -0.54
N LEU A 476 11.97 -24.49 -1.03
CA LEU A 476 10.98 -25.58 -1.00
C LEU A 476 11.18 -26.63 -2.10
N ASN A 477 11.67 -26.24 -3.29
CA ASN A 477 11.56 -27.08 -4.49
C ASN A 477 12.19 -28.48 -4.31
N PRO A 478 13.41 -28.64 -3.76
CA PRO A 478 13.96 -29.97 -3.54
C PRO A 478 13.08 -30.87 -2.67
N TRP A 479 12.44 -30.30 -1.64
CA TRP A 479 11.51 -31.04 -0.78
C TRP A 479 10.19 -31.35 -1.50
N ILE A 480 9.62 -30.39 -2.23
CA ILE A 480 8.38 -30.59 -3.01
C ILE A 480 8.54 -31.77 -3.97
N TYR A 481 9.61 -31.77 -4.78
CA TYR A 481 9.81 -32.79 -5.82
C TYR A 481 10.23 -34.17 -5.28
N SER A 482 10.66 -34.27 -4.02
CA SER A 482 11.11 -35.54 -3.41
C SER A 482 10.08 -36.17 -2.47
N GLU A 483 9.41 -35.37 -1.63
CA GLU A 483 8.47 -35.85 -0.60
C GLU A 483 7.18 -35.02 -0.55
N GLY A 484 7.28 -33.70 -0.68
CA GLY A 484 6.17 -32.77 -0.47
C GLY A 484 4.99 -32.98 -1.42
N PHE A 485 5.24 -33.40 -2.66
CA PHE A 485 4.20 -33.68 -3.66
C PHE A 485 3.16 -34.71 -3.19
N LYS A 486 3.50 -35.60 -2.25
CA LYS A 486 2.57 -36.58 -1.67
C LYS A 486 1.48 -35.93 -0.81
N GLY A 487 1.68 -34.68 -0.41
CA GLY A 487 0.70 -33.88 0.32
C GLY A 487 -0.04 -32.87 -0.57
N LEU A 488 0.12 -32.96 -1.89
CA LEU A 488 -0.59 -32.12 -2.84
C LEU A 488 -1.71 -32.91 -3.51
N THR A 489 -2.79 -32.22 -3.84
CA THR A 489 -3.88 -32.74 -4.66
C THR A 489 -3.48 -32.59 -6.12
N ASP A 490 -3.26 -33.72 -6.79
CA ASP A 490 -2.89 -33.79 -8.20
C ASP A 490 -4.04 -33.29 -9.09
N ILE A 491 -3.76 -32.29 -9.94
CA ILE A 491 -4.74 -31.69 -10.84
C ILE A 491 -4.51 -32.26 -12.22
N VAL A 492 -5.47 -33.07 -12.69
CA VAL A 492 -5.31 -33.85 -13.93
C VAL A 492 -6.25 -33.41 -15.05
N ASP A 493 -7.11 -32.43 -14.77
CA ASP A 493 -8.14 -31.93 -15.67
C ASP A 493 -7.93 -30.45 -16.02
N GLY A 494 -8.11 -30.12 -17.30
CA GLY A 494 -7.95 -28.76 -17.81
C GLY A 494 -6.55 -28.50 -18.37
N GLY A 495 -6.20 -27.22 -18.50
CA GLY A 495 -4.92 -26.80 -19.06
C GLY A 495 -4.88 -25.31 -19.33
N SER A 496 -3.70 -24.79 -19.64
CA SER A 496 -3.52 -23.40 -20.06
C SER A 496 -3.64 -23.23 -21.57
N THR A 497 -3.89 -22.01 -22.01
CA THR A 497 -4.01 -21.64 -23.43
C THR A 497 -3.23 -20.35 -23.70
N GLY A 498 -2.78 -20.11 -24.93
CA GLY A 498 -2.11 -18.86 -25.29
C GLY A 498 -1.98 -18.68 -26.80
N CYS A 499 -1.06 -17.80 -27.21
CA CYS A 499 -0.81 -17.41 -28.60
C CYS A 499 -2.07 -17.03 -29.39
N PRO A 500 -2.90 -16.09 -28.89
CA PRO A 500 -4.18 -15.75 -29.50
C PRO A 500 -4.06 -14.98 -30.84
N GLY A 501 -2.85 -14.62 -31.28
CA GLY A 501 -2.62 -13.82 -32.49
C GLY A 501 -2.76 -12.31 -32.29
N LYS A 502 -3.06 -11.88 -31.07
CA LYS A 502 -3.03 -10.49 -30.62
C LYS A 502 -2.57 -10.45 -29.17
N ASP A 503 -1.56 -9.66 -28.88
CA ASP A 503 -1.07 -9.49 -27.51
C ASP A 503 -2.17 -8.94 -26.58
N ILE A 504 -2.29 -9.48 -25.36
CA ILE A 504 -3.35 -9.10 -24.41
C ILE A 504 -3.05 -7.79 -23.68
N TYR A 505 -1.78 -7.35 -23.63
CA TYR A 505 -1.37 -6.13 -22.93
C TYR A 505 -1.21 -4.95 -23.88
N SER A 506 -0.36 -5.08 -24.90
CA SER A 506 -0.09 -4.04 -25.90
C SER A 506 -1.16 -3.97 -26.99
N GLY A 507 -1.91 -5.06 -27.21
CA GLY A 507 -2.86 -5.16 -28.30
C GLY A 507 -2.23 -5.32 -29.69
N LEU A 508 -0.90 -5.48 -29.78
CA LEU A 508 -0.19 -5.67 -31.04
C LEU A 508 -0.52 -7.03 -31.69
N LYS A 509 -0.39 -7.10 -33.02
CA LYS A 509 -0.55 -8.36 -33.75
C LYS A 509 0.62 -9.30 -33.44
N THR A 510 0.31 -10.54 -33.08
CA THR A 510 1.30 -11.56 -32.73
C THR A 510 1.13 -12.82 -33.57
N PRO A 511 2.10 -13.75 -33.58
CA PRO A 511 1.89 -15.07 -34.16
C PRO A 511 0.72 -15.80 -33.51
N PHE A 512 -0.21 -16.29 -34.33
CA PHE A 512 -1.26 -17.20 -33.89
C PHE A 512 -0.75 -18.64 -33.96
N VAL A 513 -0.83 -19.38 -32.85
CA VAL A 513 -0.50 -20.80 -32.80
C VAL A 513 -1.78 -21.59 -32.48
N PRO A 514 -2.35 -22.31 -33.45
CA PRO A 514 -3.59 -23.04 -33.25
C PRO A 514 -3.51 -24.01 -32.06
N TYR A 515 -4.46 -23.88 -31.13
CA TYR A 515 -4.61 -24.74 -29.95
C TYR A 515 -3.40 -24.73 -28.98
N ALA A 516 -2.53 -23.72 -29.04
CA ALA A 516 -1.40 -23.59 -28.12
C ALA A 516 -1.86 -23.75 -26.67
N SER A 517 -1.35 -24.79 -26.02
CA SER A 517 -1.78 -25.19 -24.68
C SER A 517 -0.77 -26.08 -23.97
N TRP A 518 -0.75 -25.97 -22.65
CA TRP A 518 -0.22 -27.00 -21.76
C TRP A 518 -1.38 -27.73 -21.09
N ASN A 519 -1.29 -29.05 -20.94
CA ASN A 519 -2.36 -29.84 -20.35
C ASN A 519 -2.01 -30.29 -18.94
N ALA A 520 -2.99 -30.22 -18.04
CA ALA A 520 -2.92 -30.89 -16.76
C ALA A 520 -2.80 -32.41 -16.99
N THR A 521 -1.97 -33.11 -16.21
CA THR A 521 -1.75 -34.56 -16.39
C THR A 521 -1.32 -35.21 -15.08
N PRO A 522 -1.57 -36.52 -14.86
CA PRO A 522 -1.14 -37.17 -13.63
C PRO A 522 0.35 -36.97 -13.34
N GLY A 523 0.66 -36.38 -12.19
CA GLY A 523 2.00 -36.01 -11.76
C GLY A 523 2.28 -34.52 -11.89
N TRP A 524 3.50 -34.17 -12.31
CA TRP A 524 3.86 -32.78 -12.54
C TRP A 524 3.47 -32.36 -13.97
N ASP A 525 2.90 -31.17 -14.11
CA ASP A 525 2.61 -30.53 -15.40
C ASP A 525 2.93 -29.02 -15.42
N PRO A 526 3.18 -28.43 -16.61
CA PRO A 526 3.46 -27.01 -16.77
C PRO A 526 2.18 -26.16 -16.80
N VAL A 527 1.22 -26.47 -15.92
CA VAL A 527 0.05 -25.62 -15.66
C VAL A 527 -0.16 -25.47 -14.15
N THR A 528 -0.05 -26.57 -13.42
CA THR A 528 -0.35 -26.65 -11.98
C THR A 528 0.80 -27.22 -11.14
N GLY A 529 1.92 -27.57 -11.77
CA GLY A 529 3.03 -28.20 -11.09
C GLY A 529 2.59 -29.55 -10.53
N TYR A 530 2.84 -29.80 -9.25
CA TYR A 530 2.29 -30.97 -8.55
C TYR A 530 0.89 -30.76 -7.95
N GLY A 531 0.26 -29.62 -8.21
CA GLY A 531 -1.12 -29.33 -7.79
C GLY A 531 -1.24 -28.57 -6.47
N THR A 532 -2.38 -28.72 -5.81
CA THR A 532 -2.87 -27.81 -4.76
C THR A 532 -2.64 -28.32 -3.34
N PRO A 533 -2.48 -27.45 -2.32
CA PRO A 533 -2.06 -27.90 -0.99
C PRO A 533 -3.16 -28.63 -0.22
N ASN A 534 -2.91 -29.90 0.15
CA ASN A 534 -3.68 -30.58 1.18
C ASN A 534 -2.98 -30.38 2.54
N PHE A 535 -3.41 -29.37 3.29
CA PHE A 535 -2.71 -28.95 4.50
C PHE A 535 -2.48 -30.07 5.53
N PRO A 536 -3.46 -30.90 5.92
CA PRO A 536 -3.21 -32.01 6.84
C PRO A 536 -2.12 -32.99 6.34
N ALA A 537 -2.11 -33.30 5.05
CA ALA A 537 -1.11 -34.17 4.47
C ALA A 537 0.28 -33.51 4.44
N LEU A 538 0.36 -32.25 4.00
CA LEU A 538 1.61 -31.48 4.02
C LEU A 538 2.16 -31.32 5.43
N LEU A 539 1.32 -31.03 6.42
CA LEU A 539 1.75 -30.88 7.82
C LEU A 539 2.39 -32.17 8.34
N LYS A 540 1.78 -33.32 8.04
CA LYS A 540 2.32 -34.63 8.40
C LYS A 540 3.69 -34.86 7.76
N LEU A 541 3.87 -34.48 6.49
CA LEU A 541 5.15 -34.64 5.78
C LEU A 541 6.21 -33.67 6.28
N ALA A 542 5.84 -32.40 6.43
CA ALA A 542 6.70 -31.31 6.87
C ALA A 542 7.15 -31.46 8.33
N THR A 543 6.52 -32.32 9.14
CA THR A 543 6.94 -32.55 10.53
C THR A 543 7.67 -33.88 10.74
N LYS A 544 7.90 -34.68 9.69
CA LYS A 544 8.77 -35.88 9.76
C LYS A 544 10.26 -35.50 9.96
N GLY A 545 11.06 -36.46 10.42
CA GLY A 545 12.53 -36.35 10.56
C GLY A 545 13.01 -36.04 11.99
N PRO A 546 14.34 -36.05 12.25
CA PRO A 546 14.91 -35.72 13.55
C PRO A 546 14.68 -34.24 13.93
N LYS A 547 14.81 -33.92 15.22
CA LYS A 547 14.89 -32.53 15.71
C LYS A 547 16.30 -32.01 15.38
N GLY A 548 16.41 -30.80 14.85
CA GLY A 548 17.71 -30.19 14.58
C GLY A 548 18.28 -29.60 15.87
N HIS A 549 19.54 -29.90 16.17
CA HIS A 549 20.35 -29.08 17.07
C HIS A 549 20.90 -27.93 16.22
N TRP A 550 20.64 -26.70 16.63
CA TRP A 550 21.29 -25.51 16.10
C TRP A 550 22.77 -25.50 16.51
#